data_AF-A0A2I2GAA2-F1
#
_entry.id   AF-A0A2I2GAA2-F1
#
_cell.length_a   1.000
_cell.length_b   1.000
_cell.length_c   1.000
_cell.angle_alpha   90.00
_cell.angle_beta   90.00
_cell.angle_gamma   90.00
#
_symmetry.space_group_name_H-M   'P 1'
#
loop_
_entity.id
_entity.type
_entity.pdbx_description
1 polymer ?
#
loop_
_entity_poly.entity_id
_entity_poly.type
_entity_poly.pdbx_seq_one_letter_code
_entity_poly.pdbx_strand_id
1 'polypeptide(L)'
;MSDASSQGTLYKQIDTCPDGDLDVVVREYERHNEYPIQGVTFKTQRKVVISSSEDNVKAVEIWLRCFHETLQESLGSETISVAEIWHIIMAGDKYGFELPRLYDWLVAWFAKNTPDAPKSLTFNFAPSMLFPCYAFNYAEGFQIVTRRLAYHGVKFVHEVNPTSIYQMHMPQRIIQQINAAKGRLRNIFLRELNKGMLHLLDAARCNCKEMTFYNFHKELRRIKVYPPEEHMASSSIDGLLQRLKSFDSSRMTQSKDKASLCQFCAKDWKETVCDVIPTVGKYFDGQCLDCLENSKNTDQEYWSLHLDSGRYDEECRITHGEPAHYFSFMGRREKRGLIADA
;
A
#
# COMPACT_ATOMS: atom_id res chain seq x y z
N MET A 1 -46.75 -39.03 -11.62
CA MET A 1 -46.66 -37.75 -12.34
C MET A 1 -45.96 -36.79 -11.40
N SER A 2 -44.74 -36.43 -11.78
CA SER A 2 -43.81 -35.61 -11.03
C SER A 2 -44.13 -34.14 -11.23
N ASP A 3 -44.39 -33.41 -10.14
CA ASP A 3 -44.45 -31.95 -10.12
C ASP A 3 -43.02 -31.40 -10.32
N ALA A 4 -42.75 -30.88 -11.51
CA ALA A 4 -41.58 -30.06 -11.78
C ALA A 4 -41.94 -28.61 -11.44
N SER A 5 -41.50 -28.12 -10.27
CA SER A 5 -41.54 -26.69 -9.97
C SER A 5 -40.54 -25.98 -10.88
N SER A 6 -41.03 -25.29 -11.90
CA SER A 6 -40.24 -24.43 -12.77
C SER A 6 -39.73 -23.21 -11.99
N GLN A 7 -38.48 -23.27 -11.53
CA GLN A 7 -37.78 -22.11 -11.00
C GLN A 7 -37.54 -21.10 -12.14
N GLY A 8 -38.22 -19.96 -12.09
CA GLY A 8 -38.00 -18.85 -13.01
C GLY A 8 -36.60 -18.27 -12.83
N THR A 9 -35.77 -18.32 -13.87
CA THR A 9 -34.51 -17.58 -13.93
C THR A 9 -34.83 -16.09 -14.00
N LEU A 10 -34.15 -15.26 -13.21
CA LEU A 10 -34.39 -13.82 -13.06
C LEU A 10 -33.33 -13.02 -13.83
N TYR A 11 -33.66 -12.46 -14.99
CA TYR A 11 -32.78 -11.56 -15.74
C TYR A 11 -33.18 -10.10 -15.45
N LYS A 12 -32.20 -9.28 -15.04
CA LYS A 12 -32.39 -7.88 -14.65
C LYS A 12 -31.44 -6.98 -15.44
N GLN A 13 -31.98 -5.97 -16.12
CA GLN A 13 -31.25 -4.99 -16.91
C GLN A 13 -31.14 -3.69 -16.11
N ILE A 14 -29.93 -3.13 -16.00
CA ILE A 14 -29.65 -1.83 -15.38
C ILE A 14 -29.33 -0.85 -16.50
N ASP A 15 -30.13 0.21 -16.64
CA ASP A 15 -29.90 1.26 -17.64
C ASP A 15 -29.52 2.58 -16.91
N THR A 16 -28.39 3.18 -17.27
CA THR A 16 -27.95 4.48 -16.73
C THR A 16 -28.57 5.64 -17.52
N CYS A 17 -29.13 6.65 -16.85
CA CYS A 17 -29.76 7.80 -17.50
C CYS A 17 -28.74 8.96 -17.68
N PRO A 18 -28.84 9.79 -18.74
CA PRO A 18 -27.88 10.87 -19.01
C PRO A 18 -27.88 12.01 -17.97
N ASP A 19 -28.93 12.13 -17.16
CA ASP A 19 -29.17 13.28 -16.27
C ASP A 19 -28.50 13.16 -14.89
N GLY A 20 -27.66 12.15 -14.69
CA GLY A 20 -26.85 11.96 -13.48
C GLY A 20 -27.48 11.11 -12.39
N ASP A 21 -28.79 10.84 -12.45
CA ASP A 21 -29.50 9.89 -11.58
C ASP A 21 -29.47 8.46 -12.17
N LEU A 22 -29.52 7.44 -11.30
CA LEU A 22 -29.57 6.04 -11.73
C LEU A 22 -31.01 5.52 -11.74
N ASP A 23 -31.49 5.17 -12.94
CA ASP A 23 -32.81 4.56 -13.14
C ASP A 23 -32.71 3.04 -13.11
N VAL A 24 -33.01 2.44 -11.95
CA VAL A 24 -33.03 0.98 -11.82
C VAL A 24 -34.42 0.47 -12.18
N VAL A 25 -34.52 -0.20 -13.33
CA VAL A 25 -35.77 -0.82 -13.78
C VAL A 25 -35.75 -2.31 -13.41
N VAL A 26 -36.45 -2.66 -12.34
CA VAL A 26 -36.63 -4.07 -11.96
C VAL A 26 -37.81 -4.64 -12.75
N ARG A 27 -37.53 -5.65 -13.58
CA ARG A 27 -38.55 -6.39 -14.35
C ARG A 27 -38.66 -7.82 -13.80
N GLU A 28 -39.85 -8.21 -13.39
CA GLU A 28 -40.18 -9.59 -13.02
C GLU A 28 -40.99 -10.26 -14.14
N TYR A 29 -40.62 -11.49 -14.49
CA TYR A 29 -41.38 -12.30 -15.44
C TYR A 29 -41.59 -13.72 -14.91
N GLU A 30 -42.72 -14.31 -15.31
CA GLU A 30 -42.99 -15.73 -15.11
C GLU A 30 -42.63 -16.50 -16.38
N ARG A 31 -41.82 -17.56 -16.23
CA ARG A 31 -41.48 -18.44 -17.33
C ARG A 31 -42.54 -19.53 -17.43
N HIS A 32 -43.51 -19.35 -18.33
CA HIS A 32 -44.42 -20.42 -18.74
C HIS A 32 -43.81 -21.13 -19.96
N ASN A 33 -43.24 -22.31 -19.71
CA ASN A 33 -42.78 -23.35 -20.65
C ASN A 33 -41.39 -23.24 -21.33
N GLU A 34 -40.86 -24.43 -21.60
CA GLU A 34 -39.63 -24.76 -22.32
C GLU A 34 -39.81 -24.45 -23.83
N TYR A 35 -38.76 -23.92 -24.49
CA TYR A 35 -38.65 -23.40 -25.88
C TYR A 35 -38.75 -21.86 -26.08
N PRO A 36 -37.97 -21.27 -27.01
CA PRO A 36 -37.40 -19.93 -26.83
C PRO A 36 -38.10 -18.80 -27.59
N ILE A 37 -38.14 -17.63 -26.91
CA ILE A 37 -38.10 -16.26 -27.43
C ILE A 37 -39.27 -15.85 -28.36
N GLN A 38 -40.46 -15.67 -27.80
CA GLN A 38 -41.41 -14.63 -28.23
C GLN A 38 -42.54 -14.53 -27.19
N GLY A 39 -42.65 -13.37 -26.52
CA GLY A 39 -43.81 -13.08 -25.65
C GLY A 39 -43.58 -13.24 -24.14
N VAL A 40 -42.43 -12.83 -23.61
CA VAL A 40 -42.29 -12.63 -22.17
C VAL A 40 -43.23 -11.49 -21.76
N THR A 41 -44.27 -11.80 -20.99
CA THR A 41 -45.22 -10.80 -20.48
C THR A 41 -44.72 -10.34 -19.10
N PHE A 42 -44.35 -9.07 -18.98
CA PHE A 42 -43.88 -8.51 -17.71
C PHE A 42 -45.04 -8.41 -16.72
N LYS A 43 -44.89 -8.98 -15.52
CA LYS A 43 -45.94 -8.91 -14.49
C LYS A 43 -45.95 -7.56 -13.77
N THR A 44 -44.77 -6.97 -13.56
CA THR A 44 -44.65 -5.71 -12.84
C THR A 44 -43.36 -5.01 -13.23
N GLN A 45 -43.44 -3.70 -13.47
CA GLN A 45 -42.29 -2.83 -13.68
C GLN A 45 -42.22 -1.86 -12.51
N ARG A 46 -41.16 -1.93 -11.73
CA ARG A 46 -40.86 -0.93 -10.69
C ARG A 46 -39.64 -0.13 -11.13
N LYS A 47 -39.81 1.18 -11.25
CA LYS A 47 -38.72 2.12 -11.47
C LYS A 47 -38.28 2.64 -10.10
N VAL A 48 -37.04 2.38 -9.73
CA VAL A 48 -36.40 2.98 -8.56
C VAL A 48 -35.40 3.99 -9.08
N VAL A 49 -35.53 5.25 -8.64
CA VAL A 49 -34.61 6.33 -9.01
C VAL A 49 -33.67 6.54 -7.82
N ILE A 50 -32.37 6.38 -8.05
CA ILE A 50 -31.35 6.75 -7.07
C ILE A 50 -30.89 8.16 -7.41
N SER A 51 -31.14 9.09 -6.49
CA SER A 51 -30.78 10.49 -6.68
C SER A 51 -29.29 10.71 -6.45
N SER A 52 -28.64 11.36 -7.41
CA SER A 52 -27.28 11.88 -7.32
C SER A 52 -27.05 12.88 -6.20
N SER A 53 -28.12 13.45 -5.63
CA SER A 53 -28.07 14.38 -4.50
C SER A 53 -27.84 13.68 -3.15
N GLU A 54 -28.19 12.39 -3.04
CA GLU A 54 -28.10 11.61 -1.80
C GLU A 54 -27.00 10.54 -1.85
N ASP A 55 -26.67 10.06 -3.06
CA ASP A 55 -25.68 9.00 -3.26
C ASP A 55 -24.76 9.26 -4.45
N ASN A 56 -23.56 8.69 -4.37
CA ASN A 56 -22.72 8.55 -5.54
C ASN A 56 -23.28 7.45 -6.45
N VAL A 57 -23.84 7.86 -7.59
CA VAL A 57 -24.52 6.96 -8.54
C VAL A 57 -23.64 5.78 -8.96
N LYS A 58 -22.38 6.01 -9.29
CA LYS A 58 -21.46 4.93 -9.71
C LYS A 58 -21.18 3.95 -8.58
N ALA A 59 -21.07 4.43 -7.34
CA ALA A 59 -20.88 3.55 -6.20
C ALA A 59 -22.07 2.59 -6.02
N VAL A 60 -23.29 3.10 -6.13
CA VAL A 60 -24.50 2.26 -6.03
C VAL A 60 -24.63 1.35 -7.25
N GLU A 61 -24.29 1.83 -8.45
CA GLU A 61 -24.27 1.01 -9.66
C GLU A 61 -23.36 -0.22 -9.51
N ILE A 62 -22.14 -0.06 -8.97
CA ILE A 62 -21.22 -1.17 -8.72
C ILE A 62 -21.83 -2.21 -7.77
N TRP A 63 -22.49 -1.77 -6.70
CA TRP A 63 -23.21 -2.67 -5.80
C TRP A 63 -24.35 -3.42 -6.50
N LEU A 64 -25.16 -2.73 -7.31
CA LEU A 64 -26.23 -3.36 -8.06
C LEU A 64 -25.69 -4.37 -9.07
N ARG A 65 -24.63 -4.03 -9.81
CA ARG A 65 -23.95 -4.98 -10.71
C ARG A 65 -23.40 -6.19 -9.95
N CYS A 66 -22.92 -6.00 -8.72
CA CYS A 66 -22.50 -7.11 -7.85
C CYS A 66 -23.67 -8.04 -7.53
N PHE A 67 -24.81 -7.49 -7.11
CA PHE A 67 -26.01 -8.29 -6.80
C PHE A 67 -26.65 -8.94 -8.03
N HIS A 68 -26.33 -8.44 -9.23
CA HIS A 68 -26.84 -8.95 -10.50
C HIS A 68 -25.82 -9.75 -11.31
N GLU A 69 -24.63 -10.03 -10.75
CA GLU A 69 -23.57 -10.82 -11.39
C GLU A 69 -23.07 -10.22 -12.74
N THR A 70 -23.19 -8.91 -12.92
CA THR A 70 -22.76 -8.17 -14.13
C THR A 70 -21.54 -7.26 -13.88
N LEU A 71 -20.80 -7.49 -12.79
CA LEU A 71 -19.60 -6.70 -12.44
C LEU A 71 -18.54 -6.70 -13.53
N GLN A 72 -18.39 -7.78 -14.29
CA GLN A 72 -17.37 -7.89 -15.33
C GLN A 72 -17.54 -6.82 -16.42
N GLU A 73 -18.77 -6.39 -16.67
CA GLU A 73 -19.08 -5.32 -17.63
C GLU A 73 -18.56 -3.95 -17.14
N SER A 74 -18.53 -3.72 -15.82
CA SER A 74 -18.03 -2.46 -15.22
C SER A 74 -16.51 -2.27 -15.36
N LEU A 75 -15.76 -3.37 -15.55
CA LEU A 75 -14.31 -3.32 -15.73
C LEU A 75 -13.91 -2.93 -17.17
N GLY A 76 -14.86 -2.95 -18.11
CA GLY A 76 -14.62 -2.85 -19.56
C GLY A 76 -14.67 -1.44 -20.15
N SER A 77 -15.54 -0.53 -19.68
CA SER A 77 -15.83 0.72 -20.42
C SER A 77 -15.57 2.04 -19.69
N GLU A 78 -15.54 2.09 -18.35
CA GLU A 78 -15.33 3.35 -17.61
C GLU A 78 -14.25 3.23 -16.52
N THR A 79 -13.42 4.27 -16.37
CA THR A 79 -12.39 4.33 -15.34
C THR A 79 -13.01 4.73 -14.00
N ILE A 80 -13.18 3.76 -13.10
CA ILE A 80 -13.48 4.02 -11.69
C ILE A 80 -12.24 4.66 -11.03
N SER A 81 -12.43 5.80 -10.39
CA SER A 81 -11.44 6.58 -9.65
C SER A 81 -11.33 6.11 -8.19
N VAL A 82 -10.25 6.50 -7.51
CA VAL A 82 -10.08 6.20 -6.08
C VAL A 82 -11.21 6.81 -5.24
N ALA A 83 -11.67 8.02 -5.56
CA ALA A 83 -12.79 8.65 -4.85
C ALA A 83 -14.08 7.84 -4.96
N GLU A 84 -14.36 7.24 -6.11
CA GLU A 84 -15.52 6.37 -6.28
C GLU A 84 -15.39 5.08 -5.46
N ILE A 85 -14.17 4.53 -5.27
CA ILE A 85 -13.95 3.39 -4.35
C ILE A 85 -14.30 3.75 -2.90
N TRP A 86 -13.94 4.96 -2.46
CA TRP A 86 -14.34 5.43 -1.13
C TRP A 86 -15.87 5.52 -1.01
N HIS A 87 -16.55 6.04 -2.04
CA HIS A 87 -18.01 6.06 -2.06
C HIS A 87 -18.64 4.66 -2.11
N ILE A 88 -18.01 3.67 -2.74
CA ILE A 88 -18.45 2.26 -2.73
C ILE A 88 -18.41 1.71 -1.30
N ILE A 89 -17.35 1.97 -0.55
CA ILE A 89 -17.23 1.57 0.86
C ILE A 89 -18.36 2.20 1.68
N MET A 90 -18.60 3.50 1.51
CA MET A 90 -19.70 4.17 2.21
C MET A 90 -21.07 3.63 1.86
N ALA A 91 -21.33 3.36 0.58
CA ALA A 91 -22.60 2.80 0.16
C ALA A 91 -22.80 1.42 0.82
N GLY A 92 -21.72 0.64 0.93
CA GLY A 92 -21.74 -0.62 1.69
C GLY A 92 -22.12 -0.41 3.16
N ASP A 93 -21.49 0.55 3.83
CA ASP A 93 -21.80 0.88 5.24
C ASP A 93 -23.24 1.40 5.41
N LYS A 94 -23.65 2.40 4.61
CA LYS A 94 -24.98 3.04 4.63
C LYS A 94 -26.11 2.03 4.44
N TYR A 95 -25.94 1.07 3.53
CA TYR A 95 -26.97 0.12 3.16
C TYR A 95 -26.80 -1.28 3.77
N GLY A 96 -25.75 -1.49 4.59
CA GLY A 96 -25.46 -2.77 5.22
C GLY A 96 -25.01 -3.86 4.24
N PHE A 97 -24.37 -3.48 3.13
CA PHE A 97 -23.83 -4.44 2.16
C PHE A 97 -22.47 -4.96 2.59
N GLU A 98 -22.27 -6.27 2.40
CA GLU A 98 -21.04 -6.95 2.78
C GLU A 98 -19.91 -6.63 1.80
N LEU A 99 -18.98 -5.73 2.19
CA LEU A 99 -17.79 -5.37 1.41
C LEU A 99 -17.03 -6.56 0.79
N PRO A 100 -16.88 -7.73 1.45
CA PRO A 100 -16.21 -8.89 0.86
C PRO A 100 -16.75 -9.34 -0.50
N ARG A 101 -18.01 -9.02 -0.84
CA ARG A 101 -18.60 -9.34 -2.16
C ARG A 101 -17.93 -8.62 -3.33
N LEU A 102 -17.26 -7.50 -3.05
CA LEU A 102 -16.54 -6.70 -4.02
C LEU A 102 -15.01 -6.90 -3.94
N TYR A 103 -14.53 -7.86 -3.14
CA TYR A 103 -13.10 -8.10 -2.94
C TYR A 103 -12.38 -8.38 -4.27
N ASP A 104 -12.82 -9.39 -5.03
CA ASP A 104 -12.17 -9.78 -6.30
C ASP A 104 -12.22 -8.65 -7.33
N TRP A 105 -13.31 -7.88 -7.33
CA TRP A 105 -13.43 -6.69 -8.18
C TRP A 105 -12.39 -5.63 -7.82
N LEU A 106 -12.18 -5.34 -6.53
CA LEU A 106 -11.16 -4.39 -6.10
C LEU A 106 -9.76 -4.87 -6.46
N VAL A 107 -9.46 -6.15 -6.25
CA VAL A 107 -8.15 -6.73 -6.60
C VAL A 107 -7.87 -6.57 -8.09
N ALA A 108 -8.84 -6.91 -8.94
CA ALA A 108 -8.74 -6.73 -10.39
C ALA A 108 -8.59 -5.26 -10.79
N TRP A 109 -9.38 -4.37 -10.17
CA TRP A 109 -9.27 -2.93 -10.38
C TRP A 109 -7.88 -2.40 -9.99
N PHE A 110 -7.37 -2.81 -8.83
CA PHE A 110 -6.07 -2.38 -8.31
C PHE A 110 -4.97 -2.81 -9.28
N ALA A 111 -4.92 -4.09 -9.68
CA ALA A 111 -3.93 -4.60 -10.61
C ALA A 111 -3.95 -3.86 -11.96
N LYS A 112 -5.15 -3.56 -12.50
CA LYS A 112 -5.32 -2.80 -13.75
C LYS A 112 -4.81 -1.36 -13.62
N ASN A 113 -5.00 -0.72 -12.47
CA ASN A 113 -4.61 0.68 -12.23
C ASN A 113 -3.20 0.82 -11.67
N THR A 114 -2.53 -0.28 -11.33
CA THR A 114 -1.13 -0.31 -10.88
C THR A 114 -0.29 -1.34 -11.66
N PRO A 115 -0.25 -1.30 -13.01
CA PRO A 115 0.42 -2.32 -13.81
C PRO A 115 1.92 -2.42 -13.51
N ASP A 116 2.53 -1.30 -13.12
CA ASP A 116 3.92 -1.21 -12.65
C ASP A 116 3.97 -0.81 -11.16
N ALA A 117 3.35 -1.59 -10.27
CA ALA A 117 3.05 -1.23 -8.87
C ALA A 117 4.18 -0.53 -8.05
N PRO A 118 5.49 -0.67 -8.30
CA PRO A 118 6.47 0.20 -7.65
C PRO A 118 6.62 1.59 -8.29
N LYS A 119 6.35 1.77 -9.59
CA LYS A 119 6.55 3.04 -10.34
C LYS A 119 5.25 3.81 -10.57
N SER A 120 4.13 3.13 -10.75
CA SER A 120 2.83 3.71 -11.13
C SER A 120 2.04 4.32 -9.96
N LEU A 121 2.40 4.00 -8.71
CA LEU A 121 1.80 4.60 -7.51
C LEU A 121 2.25 6.06 -7.38
N THR A 122 1.46 6.97 -7.93
CA THR A 122 1.71 8.42 -7.87
C THR A 122 1.63 8.96 -6.44
N PHE A 123 2.04 10.23 -6.25
CA PHE A 123 2.12 10.86 -4.94
C PHE A 123 0.79 10.83 -4.15
N ASN A 124 -0.36 10.91 -4.84
CA ASN A 124 -1.68 10.89 -4.20
C ASN A 124 -2.34 9.51 -4.20
N PHE A 125 -1.97 8.61 -5.12
CA PHE A 125 -2.63 7.31 -5.23
C PHE A 125 -2.41 6.44 -3.98
N ALA A 126 -1.15 6.27 -3.54
CA ALA A 126 -0.85 5.42 -2.39
C ALA A 126 -1.50 5.96 -1.08
N PRO A 127 -1.39 7.26 -0.74
CA PRO A 127 -2.10 7.80 0.42
C PRO A 127 -3.62 7.61 0.39
N SER A 128 -4.24 7.71 -0.80
CA SER A 128 -5.69 7.54 -0.95
C SER A 128 -6.15 6.08 -1.03
N MET A 129 -5.28 5.14 -1.38
CA MET A 129 -5.59 3.71 -1.37
C MET A 129 -5.36 3.02 -0.03
N LEU A 130 -4.77 3.71 0.94
CA LEU A 130 -4.49 3.15 2.26
C LEU A 130 -5.77 2.66 2.96
N PHE A 131 -6.81 3.50 3.02
CA PHE A 131 -8.10 3.14 3.60
C PHE A 131 -8.87 2.08 2.81
N PRO A 132 -9.02 2.18 1.48
CA PRO A 132 -9.65 1.12 0.70
C PRO A 132 -9.00 -0.26 0.90
N CYS A 133 -7.67 -0.36 0.84
CA CYS A 133 -7.01 -1.64 1.06
C CYS A 133 -7.25 -2.19 2.47
N TYR A 134 -7.35 -1.32 3.48
CA TYR A 134 -7.69 -1.70 4.85
C TYR A 134 -9.16 -2.15 4.98
N ALA A 135 -10.11 -1.34 4.48
CA ALA A 135 -11.54 -1.58 4.58
C ALA A 135 -11.97 -2.89 3.88
N PHE A 136 -11.38 -3.18 2.72
CA PHE A 136 -11.61 -4.43 1.99
C PHE A 136 -10.79 -5.61 2.51
N ASN A 137 -9.96 -5.41 3.54
CA ASN A 137 -9.05 -6.43 4.05
C ASN A 137 -8.11 -7.00 2.95
N TYR A 138 -7.67 -6.16 2.01
CA TYR A 138 -6.80 -6.53 0.90
C TYR A 138 -5.31 -6.47 1.31
N ALA A 139 -4.81 -7.58 1.84
CA ALA A 139 -3.47 -7.67 2.46
C ALA A 139 -2.32 -7.29 1.50
N GLU A 140 -2.32 -7.81 0.28
CA GLU A 140 -1.26 -7.55 -0.71
C GLU A 140 -1.24 -6.08 -1.14
N GLY A 141 -2.40 -5.52 -1.50
CA GLY A 141 -2.50 -4.10 -1.84
C GLY A 141 -2.10 -3.19 -0.68
N PHE A 142 -2.45 -3.56 0.56
CA PHE A 142 -2.08 -2.80 1.75
C PHE A 142 -0.57 -2.81 2.00
N GLN A 143 0.08 -3.96 1.87
CA GLN A 143 1.53 -4.10 1.97
C GLN A 143 2.25 -3.26 0.90
N ILE A 144 1.80 -3.35 -0.37
CA ILE A 144 2.35 -2.56 -1.48
C ILE A 144 2.26 -1.06 -1.20
N VAL A 145 1.08 -0.58 -0.81
CA VAL A 145 0.81 0.84 -0.55
C VAL A 145 1.65 1.36 0.61
N THR A 146 1.67 0.64 1.73
CA THR A 146 2.42 1.05 2.94
C THR A 146 3.93 1.04 2.71
N ARG A 147 4.46 0.06 1.97
CA ARG A 147 5.85 0.03 1.53
C ARG A 147 6.18 1.24 0.65
N ARG A 148 5.34 1.54 -0.34
CA ARG A 148 5.52 2.71 -1.22
C ARG A 148 5.60 4.00 -0.41
N LEU A 149 4.71 4.19 0.56
CA LEU A 149 4.67 5.37 1.43
C LEU A 149 5.96 5.53 2.27
N ALA A 150 6.47 4.42 2.82
CA ALA A 150 7.69 4.42 3.61
C ALA A 150 8.94 4.77 2.78
N TYR A 151 9.09 4.18 1.59
CA TYR A 151 10.30 4.35 0.76
C TYR A 151 10.30 5.61 -0.09
N HIS A 152 9.16 6.01 -0.64
CA HIS A 152 9.07 7.07 -1.66
C HIS A 152 8.51 8.39 -1.15
N GLY A 153 7.79 8.39 -0.02
CA GLY A 153 7.36 9.64 0.58
C GLY A 153 8.56 10.51 0.95
N VAL A 154 8.49 11.82 0.71
CA VAL A 154 9.48 12.77 1.24
C VAL A 154 9.07 13.24 2.64
N LYS A 155 7.83 13.75 2.74
CA LYS A 155 7.21 14.24 3.97
C LYS A 155 6.70 13.09 4.85
N PHE A 156 6.18 13.44 6.02
CA PHE A 156 5.42 12.50 6.83
C PHE A 156 4.28 11.90 6.03
N VAL A 157 4.02 10.63 6.28
CA VAL A 157 2.91 9.90 5.69
C VAL A 157 1.64 10.36 6.40
N HIS A 158 0.66 10.72 5.58
CA HIS A 158 -0.71 11.02 6.00
C HIS A 158 -1.65 10.27 5.07
N GLU A 159 -2.83 9.94 5.57
CA GLU A 159 -3.94 9.54 4.73
C GLU A 159 -4.42 10.73 3.89
N VAL A 160 -4.87 10.46 2.66
CA VAL A 160 -5.53 11.46 1.81
C VAL A 160 -6.90 10.91 1.44
N ASN A 161 -7.94 11.37 2.13
CA ASN A 161 -9.32 11.12 1.74
C ASN A 161 -9.66 12.01 0.53
N PRO A 162 -9.93 11.43 -0.66
CA PRO A 162 -10.22 12.20 -1.87
C PRO A 162 -11.69 12.65 -1.97
N THR A 163 -12.49 12.39 -0.94
CA THR A 163 -13.92 12.75 -0.87
C THR A 163 -14.14 13.90 0.10
N SER A 164 -15.37 14.45 0.12
CA SER A 164 -15.80 15.45 1.09
C SER A 164 -16.24 14.88 2.44
N ILE A 165 -16.07 13.57 2.68
CA ILE A 165 -16.73 12.84 3.76
C ILE A 165 -15.72 12.43 4.83
N TYR A 166 -15.72 13.17 5.94
CA TYR A 166 -14.70 13.13 7.00
C TYR A 166 -14.86 12.01 8.04
N GLN A 167 -15.82 11.10 7.91
CA GLN A 167 -15.96 10.00 8.88
C GLN A 167 -15.14 8.76 8.51
N MET A 168 -14.72 8.65 7.25
CA MET A 168 -13.87 7.54 6.79
C MET A 168 -12.41 7.91 6.98
N HIS A 169 -11.76 7.26 7.93
CA HIS A 169 -10.36 7.49 8.21
C HIS A 169 -9.64 6.23 8.64
N MET A 170 -8.36 6.15 8.29
CA MET A 170 -7.46 5.14 8.80
C MET A 170 -7.24 5.32 10.32
N PRO A 171 -7.19 4.22 11.09
CA PRO A 171 -6.75 4.27 12.47
C PRO A 171 -5.38 4.96 12.58
N GLN A 172 -5.30 6.04 13.36
CA GLN A 172 -4.11 6.90 13.42
C GLN A 172 -2.83 6.12 13.77
N ARG A 173 -2.94 5.09 14.62
CA ARG A 173 -1.82 4.23 15.01
C ARG A 173 -1.18 3.51 13.82
N ILE A 174 -1.96 3.14 12.81
CA ILE A 174 -1.44 2.52 11.58
C ILE A 174 -0.54 3.53 10.85
N ILE A 175 -1.00 4.77 10.67
CA ILE A 175 -0.21 5.86 10.05
C ILE A 175 1.05 6.16 10.86
N GLN A 176 0.96 6.17 12.19
CA GLN A 176 2.11 6.37 13.07
C GLN A 176 3.17 5.29 12.87
N GLN A 177 2.75 4.02 12.76
CA GLN A 177 3.67 2.91 12.55
C GLN A 177 4.35 2.95 11.16
N ILE A 178 3.66 3.38 10.10
CA ILE A 178 4.30 3.61 8.79
C ILE A 178 5.38 4.70 8.89
N ASN A 179 5.09 5.79 9.62
CA ASN A 179 6.07 6.85 9.88
C ASN A 179 7.25 6.37 10.75
N ALA A 180 7.00 5.49 11.71
CA ALA A 180 8.04 4.85 12.51
C ALA A 180 8.95 3.97 11.66
N ALA A 181 8.38 3.14 10.78
CA ALA A 181 9.11 2.32 9.81
C ALA A 181 10.00 3.19 8.90
N LYS A 182 9.44 4.31 8.41
CA LYS A 182 10.18 5.29 7.63
C LYS A 182 11.33 5.93 8.41
N GLY A 183 11.12 6.31 9.66
CA GLY A 183 12.19 6.80 10.54
C GLY A 183 13.28 5.74 10.74
N ARG A 184 12.90 4.48 10.92
CA ARG A 184 13.84 3.36 11.05
C ARG A 184 14.66 3.15 9.77
N LEU A 185 14.05 3.23 8.59
CA LEU A 185 14.75 3.15 7.30
C LEU A 185 15.83 4.22 7.18
N ARG A 186 15.57 5.45 7.64
CA ARG A 186 16.56 6.53 7.67
C ARG A 186 17.76 6.16 8.56
N ASN A 187 17.50 5.63 9.75
CA ASN A 187 18.56 5.22 10.66
C ASN A 187 19.40 4.07 10.11
N ILE A 188 18.77 3.07 9.48
CA ILE A 188 19.47 1.95 8.87
C ILE A 188 20.30 2.41 7.69
N PHE A 189 19.76 3.26 6.82
CA PHE A 189 20.51 3.87 5.74
C PHE A 189 21.80 4.52 6.22
N LEU A 190 21.74 5.34 7.27
CA LEU A 190 22.92 6.00 7.84
C LEU A 190 23.89 5.04 8.49
N ARG A 191 23.38 4.03 9.21
CA ARG A 191 24.20 3.02 9.85
C ARG A 191 24.99 2.22 8.80
N GLU A 192 24.30 1.71 7.78
CA GLU A 192 24.95 0.90 6.74
C GLU A 192 25.93 1.73 5.90
N LEU A 193 25.56 2.98 5.54
CA LEU A 193 26.44 3.87 4.80
C LEU A 193 27.75 4.19 5.55
N ASN A 194 27.65 4.39 6.87
CA ASN A 194 28.80 4.75 7.69
C ASN A 194 29.59 3.56 8.24
N LYS A 195 29.05 2.33 8.19
CA LYS A 195 29.69 1.12 8.73
C LYS A 195 31.15 0.97 8.28
N GLY A 196 31.40 1.18 6.99
CA GLY A 196 32.75 1.11 6.42
C GLY A 196 33.69 2.23 6.91
N MET A 197 33.17 3.43 7.13
CA MET A 197 33.93 4.57 7.67
C MET A 197 34.22 4.41 9.16
N LEU A 198 33.26 3.93 9.94
CA LEU A 198 33.45 3.65 11.36
C LEU A 198 34.57 2.63 11.57
N HIS A 199 34.56 1.54 10.80
CA HIS A 199 35.65 0.57 10.84
C HIS A 199 37.02 1.18 10.47
N LEU A 200 37.06 2.14 9.52
CA LEU A 200 38.30 2.86 9.21
C LEU A 200 38.75 3.72 10.40
N LEU A 201 37.84 4.44 11.06
CA LEU A 201 38.15 5.27 12.23
C LEU A 201 38.66 4.44 13.42
N ASP A 202 38.05 3.28 13.66
CA ASP A 202 38.38 2.43 14.81
C ASP A 202 39.70 1.67 14.61
N ALA A 203 39.99 1.21 13.38
CA ALA A 203 41.10 0.29 13.12
C ALA A 203 42.31 0.91 12.41
N ALA A 204 42.15 2.00 11.65
CA ALA A 204 43.22 2.48 10.77
C ALA A 204 44.31 3.26 11.51
N ARG A 205 45.55 2.77 11.39
CA ARG A 205 46.77 3.44 11.89
C ARG A 205 47.62 4.06 10.79
N CYS A 206 47.17 3.98 9.55
CA CYS A 206 47.89 4.47 8.37
C CYS A 206 47.74 6.00 8.20
N ASN A 207 48.69 6.60 7.50
CA ASN A 207 48.67 8.04 7.17
C ASN A 207 47.61 8.39 6.11
N CYS A 208 47.13 7.42 5.33
CA CYS A 208 46.12 7.65 4.30
C CYS A 208 44.70 7.81 4.83
N LYS A 209 44.42 7.45 6.10
CA LYS A 209 43.06 7.36 6.63
C LYS A 209 42.30 8.69 6.57
N GLU A 210 42.97 9.80 6.86
CA GLU A 210 42.37 11.15 6.86
C GLU A 210 41.95 11.54 5.45
N MET A 211 42.83 11.31 4.47
CA MET A 211 42.56 11.55 3.05
C MET A 211 41.40 10.67 2.56
N THR A 212 41.39 9.38 2.90
CA THR A 212 40.31 8.45 2.54
C THR A 212 38.98 8.89 3.15
N PHE A 213 38.96 9.26 4.42
CA PHE A 213 37.76 9.76 5.10
C PHE A 213 37.23 11.03 4.44
N TYR A 214 38.10 12.02 4.20
CA TYR A 214 37.73 13.26 3.53
C TYR A 214 37.17 13.02 2.13
N ASN A 215 37.87 12.23 1.31
CA ASN A 215 37.47 11.98 -0.07
C ASN A 215 36.19 11.15 -0.17
N PHE A 216 35.95 10.22 0.76
CA PHE A 216 34.68 9.49 0.85
C PHE A 216 33.51 10.45 1.07
N HIS A 217 33.59 11.32 2.08
CA HIS A 217 32.54 12.28 2.38
C HIS A 217 32.37 13.35 1.28
N LYS A 218 33.48 13.75 0.64
CA LYS A 218 33.46 14.63 -0.52
C LYS A 218 32.68 14.00 -1.69
N GLU A 219 32.88 12.71 -1.93
CA GLU A 219 32.16 11.99 -2.97
C GLU A 219 30.67 11.80 -2.61
N LEU A 220 30.36 11.49 -1.34
CA LEU A 220 28.96 11.46 -0.86
C LEU A 220 28.26 12.82 -0.97
N ARG A 221 29.00 13.92 -0.74
CA ARG A 221 28.49 15.28 -0.94
C ARG A 221 28.19 15.58 -2.39
N ARG A 222 29.06 15.14 -3.31
CA ARG A 222 28.84 15.30 -4.77
C ARG A 222 27.53 14.66 -5.21
N ILE A 223 27.22 13.46 -4.71
CA ILE A 223 25.97 12.76 -5.02
C ILE A 223 24.78 13.21 -4.14
N LYS A 224 24.93 14.26 -3.32
CA LYS A 224 23.88 14.82 -2.45
C LYS A 224 23.29 13.81 -1.47
N VAL A 225 24.16 13.04 -0.83
CA VAL A 225 23.80 12.12 0.27
C VAL A 225 24.36 12.61 1.61
N TYR A 226 25.46 13.38 1.58
CA TYR A 226 26.08 13.98 2.75
C TYR A 226 26.09 15.52 2.66
N PRO A 227 25.83 16.26 3.76
CA PRO A 227 25.47 15.74 5.08
C PRO A 227 24.02 15.21 5.13
N PRO A 228 23.75 14.17 5.94
CA PRO A 228 22.42 13.58 6.08
C PRO A 228 21.31 14.58 6.38
N GLU A 229 21.57 15.54 7.26
CA GLU A 229 20.61 16.50 7.78
C GLU A 229 20.02 17.38 6.66
N GLU A 230 20.84 17.75 5.67
CA GLU A 230 20.43 18.56 4.52
C GLU A 230 19.60 17.76 3.51
N HIS A 231 19.95 16.50 3.28
CA HIS A 231 19.41 15.72 2.17
C HIS A 231 18.29 14.77 2.56
N MET A 232 18.27 14.24 3.78
CA MET A 232 17.24 13.28 4.23
C MET A 232 15.90 13.95 4.58
N ALA A 233 15.91 15.24 4.89
CA ALA A 233 14.70 16.04 5.11
C ALA A 233 13.92 16.28 3.81
N SER A 234 14.64 16.39 2.68
CA SER A 234 14.11 16.77 1.37
C SER A 234 14.07 15.62 0.36
N SER A 235 14.56 14.43 0.73
CA SER A 235 14.63 13.25 -0.15
C SER A 235 13.93 12.05 0.45
N SER A 236 13.38 11.21 -0.42
CA SER A 236 12.88 9.89 -0.04
C SER A 236 14.04 8.91 0.15
N ILE A 237 13.79 7.79 0.84
CA ILE A 237 14.79 6.72 0.99
C ILE A 237 15.22 6.24 -0.40
N ASP A 238 14.26 5.95 -1.26
CA ASP A 238 14.54 5.52 -2.62
C ASP A 238 15.36 6.54 -3.41
N GLY A 239 15.06 7.84 -3.26
CA GLY A 239 15.85 8.91 -3.89
C GLY A 239 17.31 8.91 -3.43
N LEU A 240 17.58 8.64 -2.15
CA LEU A 240 18.94 8.50 -1.61
C LEU A 240 19.62 7.23 -2.16
N LEU A 241 18.91 6.10 -2.19
CA LEU A 241 19.43 4.84 -2.74
C LEU A 241 19.80 4.97 -4.23
N GLN A 242 18.99 5.69 -5.03
CA GLN A 242 19.34 5.95 -6.43
C GLN A 242 20.59 6.82 -6.57
N ARG A 243 20.80 7.80 -5.68
CA ARG A 243 22.02 8.62 -5.68
C ARG A 243 23.27 7.81 -5.36
N LEU A 244 23.19 6.83 -4.46
CA LEU A 244 24.32 5.94 -4.13
C LEU A 244 24.85 5.18 -5.36
N LYS A 245 24.00 4.84 -6.33
CA LYS A 245 24.45 4.21 -7.59
C LYS A 245 25.44 5.07 -8.39
N SER A 246 25.41 6.38 -8.17
CA SER A 246 26.31 7.33 -8.81
C SER A 246 27.64 7.49 -8.08
N PHE A 247 27.87 6.78 -6.97
CA PHE A 247 29.12 6.83 -6.22
C PHE A 247 30.29 6.30 -7.05
N ASP A 248 31.40 7.04 -7.05
CA ASP A 248 32.57 6.74 -7.88
C ASP A 248 33.86 6.71 -7.04
N SER A 249 34.32 5.50 -6.70
CA SER A 249 35.59 5.28 -5.99
C SER A 249 36.79 5.89 -6.68
N SER A 250 36.78 6.05 -8.01
CA SER A 250 37.92 6.64 -8.71
C SER A 250 38.14 8.10 -8.32
N ARG A 251 37.08 8.81 -7.90
CA ARG A 251 37.14 10.19 -7.40
C ARG A 251 37.69 10.29 -5.98
N MET A 252 37.80 9.15 -5.29
CA MET A 252 38.40 9.12 -3.95
C MET A 252 39.92 9.12 -3.96
N THR A 253 40.54 8.80 -5.10
CA THR A 253 41.98 8.62 -5.22
C THR A 253 42.50 9.40 -6.41
N GLN A 254 43.32 10.43 -6.20
CA GLN A 254 44.03 11.04 -7.33
C GLN A 254 45.08 10.06 -7.86
N SER A 255 45.37 10.10 -9.16
CA SER A 255 46.26 9.15 -9.83
C SER A 255 47.68 9.07 -9.24
N LYS A 256 48.15 10.13 -8.58
CA LYS A 256 49.44 10.14 -7.86
C LYS A 256 49.40 9.45 -6.50
N ASP A 257 48.22 9.28 -5.90
CA ASP A 257 48.05 8.77 -4.54
C ASP A 257 47.67 7.28 -4.49
N LYS A 258 47.23 6.69 -5.62
CA LYS A 258 46.81 5.27 -5.66
C LYS A 258 47.91 4.30 -5.22
N ALA A 259 49.16 4.60 -5.58
CA ALA A 259 50.30 3.77 -5.22
C ALA A 259 50.71 3.87 -3.73
N SER A 260 50.18 4.85 -2.99
CA SER A 260 50.52 5.11 -1.58
C SER A 260 49.43 4.72 -0.58
N LEU A 261 48.28 4.21 -1.04
CA LEU A 261 47.20 3.78 -0.17
C LEU A 261 47.48 2.39 0.41
N CYS A 262 47.31 2.25 1.72
CA CYS A 262 47.33 0.92 2.35
C CYS A 262 46.08 0.11 1.99
N GLN A 263 46.11 -1.20 2.21
CA GLN A 263 45.00 -2.12 1.90
C GLN A 263 43.66 -1.69 2.52
N PHE A 264 43.65 -1.12 3.72
CA PHE A 264 42.41 -0.61 4.36
C PHE A 264 41.82 0.61 3.62
N CYS A 265 42.67 1.51 3.15
CA CYS A 265 42.27 2.73 2.43
C CYS A 265 41.91 2.44 0.96
N ALA A 266 42.57 1.45 0.37
CA ALA A 266 42.48 1.08 -1.05
C ALA A 266 41.35 0.10 -1.38
N LYS A 267 40.53 -0.29 -0.39
CA LYS A 267 39.40 -1.20 -0.63
C LYS A 267 38.39 -0.63 -1.62
N ASP A 268 37.54 -1.50 -2.16
CA ASP A 268 36.45 -1.05 -3.03
C ASP A 268 35.34 -0.37 -2.22
N TRP A 269 35.42 0.96 -2.17
CA TRP A 269 34.42 1.81 -1.54
C TRP A 269 33.11 1.84 -2.32
N LYS A 270 33.11 1.53 -3.62
CA LYS A 270 31.91 1.52 -4.46
C LYS A 270 31.11 0.28 -4.13
N GLU A 271 31.77 -0.87 -4.03
CA GLU A 271 31.14 -2.10 -3.53
C GLU A 271 30.54 -1.87 -2.13
N THR A 272 31.34 -1.34 -1.19
CA THR A 272 30.87 -1.02 0.18
C THR A 272 29.61 -0.13 0.17
N VAL A 273 29.57 0.90 -0.68
CA VAL A 273 28.42 1.82 -0.78
C VAL A 273 27.24 1.18 -1.51
N CYS A 274 27.50 0.37 -2.54
CA CYS A 274 26.46 -0.32 -3.29
C CYS A 274 25.73 -1.38 -2.45
N ASP A 275 26.40 -2.02 -1.48
CA ASP A 275 25.80 -2.99 -0.56
C ASP A 275 24.70 -2.39 0.34
N VAL A 276 24.72 -1.07 0.54
CA VAL A 276 23.67 -0.34 1.26
C VAL A 276 22.33 -0.44 0.52
N ILE A 277 22.36 -0.47 -0.82
CA ILE A 277 21.16 -0.46 -1.66
C ILE A 277 20.27 -1.68 -1.43
N PRO A 278 20.74 -2.94 -1.60
CA PRO A 278 19.91 -4.11 -1.35
C PRO A 278 19.56 -4.25 0.14
N THR A 279 20.45 -3.86 1.06
CA THR A 279 20.22 -3.96 2.51
C THR A 279 19.07 -3.06 2.97
N VAL A 280 19.08 -1.79 2.57
CA VAL A 280 18.02 -0.84 2.93
C VAL A 280 16.77 -1.06 2.08
N GLY A 281 16.93 -1.33 0.79
CA GLY A 281 15.83 -1.49 -0.17
C GLY A 281 14.92 -2.68 0.10
N LYS A 282 15.40 -3.69 0.83
CA LYS A 282 14.65 -4.88 1.23
C LYS A 282 14.32 -4.93 2.74
N TYR A 283 14.62 -3.88 3.49
CA TYR A 283 14.43 -3.89 4.93
C TYR A 283 12.96 -3.98 5.33
N PHE A 284 12.06 -3.24 4.67
CA PHE A 284 10.66 -3.17 5.05
C PHE A 284 9.76 -3.59 3.89
N ASP A 285 8.96 -4.63 4.09
CA ASP A 285 8.06 -5.16 3.07
C ASP A 285 6.75 -4.39 2.96
N GLY A 286 6.43 -3.55 3.96
CA GLY A 286 5.09 -2.98 4.15
C GLY A 286 4.45 -3.53 5.42
N GLN A 287 3.34 -2.93 5.86
CA GLN A 287 2.56 -3.49 6.97
C GLN A 287 1.73 -4.67 6.52
N CYS A 288 1.50 -5.60 7.44
CA CYS A 288 0.70 -6.80 7.27
C CYS A 288 -0.63 -6.66 8.01
N LEU A 289 -1.75 -6.76 7.30
CA LEU A 289 -3.09 -6.69 7.89
C LEU A 289 -3.34 -7.80 8.91
N ASP A 290 -2.80 -9.01 8.69
CA ASP A 290 -2.98 -10.14 9.60
C ASP A 290 -2.24 -9.90 10.92
N CYS A 291 -1.00 -9.39 10.85
CA CYS A 291 -0.26 -8.95 12.04
C CYS A 291 -0.96 -7.80 12.78
N LEU A 292 -1.55 -6.85 12.05
CA LEU A 292 -2.32 -5.75 12.63
C LEU A 292 -3.54 -6.26 13.40
N GLU A 293 -4.22 -7.29 12.89
CA GLU A 293 -5.37 -7.90 13.55
C GLU A 293 -4.96 -8.72 14.78
N ASN A 294 -3.99 -9.62 14.61
CA ASN A 294 -3.55 -10.55 15.64
C ASN A 294 -2.94 -9.84 16.85
N SER A 295 -2.38 -8.64 16.67
CA SER A 295 -1.69 -7.90 17.74
C SER A 295 -2.58 -6.99 18.60
N LYS A 296 -3.88 -6.86 18.31
CA LYS A 296 -4.77 -5.87 18.99
C LYS A 296 -5.01 -6.11 20.48
N ASN A 297 -4.74 -7.32 20.98
CA ASN A 297 -5.07 -7.71 22.36
C ASN A 297 -3.93 -8.45 23.10
N THR A 298 -2.83 -8.72 22.42
CA THR A 298 -1.74 -9.58 22.91
C THR A 298 -0.42 -8.83 22.87
N ASP A 299 0.20 -8.62 24.02
CA ASP A 299 1.54 -8.02 24.09
C ASP A 299 2.63 -9.11 24.17
N GLN A 300 2.58 -10.04 25.14
CA GLN A 300 3.64 -11.05 25.30
C GLN A 300 3.57 -12.19 24.26
N GLU A 301 2.39 -12.74 24.00
CA GLU A 301 2.22 -13.87 23.07
C GLU A 301 2.64 -13.52 21.64
N TYR A 302 2.35 -12.28 21.22
CA TYR A 302 2.73 -11.76 19.91
C TYR A 302 4.26 -11.75 19.69
N TRP A 303 5.03 -11.37 20.70
CA TRP A 303 6.50 -11.37 20.60
C TRP A 303 7.10 -12.76 20.80
N SER A 304 6.49 -13.62 21.62
CA SER A 304 7.05 -14.94 21.92
C SER A 304 6.94 -15.94 20.77
N LEU A 305 5.90 -15.85 19.94
CA LEU A 305 5.63 -16.86 18.91
C LEU A 305 6.68 -16.88 17.80
N HIS A 306 7.44 -15.81 17.57
CA HIS A 306 8.24 -15.65 16.34
C HIS A 306 9.75 -15.48 16.59
N LEU A 307 10.18 -15.43 17.87
CA LEU A 307 11.60 -15.38 18.24
C LEU A 307 12.32 -16.71 17.99
N ASP A 308 11.61 -17.84 18.14
CA ASP A 308 12.21 -19.18 18.05
C ASP A 308 12.21 -19.76 16.62
N SER A 309 11.23 -19.41 15.79
CA SER A 309 11.14 -19.92 14.40
C SER A 309 11.85 -19.03 13.37
N GLY A 310 12.06 -17.75 13.69
CA GLY A 310 12.56 -16.75 12.73
C GLY A 310 11.63 -16.49 11.55
N ARG A 311 10.41 -17.06 11.58
CA ARG A 311 9.39 -16.93 10.54
C ARG A 311 8.25 -16.07 11.07
N TYR A 312 8.25 -14.81 10.63
CA TYR A 312 7.34 -13.78 11.13
C TYR A 312 6.00 -13.73 10.40
N ASP A 313 5.84 -14.53 9.34
CA ASP A 313 4.74 -14.51 8.40
C ASP A 313 3.98 -15.84 8.31
N GLU A 314 4.23 -16.80 9.22
CA GLU A 314 3.69 -18.18 9.12
C GLU A 314 2.16 -18.25 9.06
N GLU A 315 1.48 -17.33 9.73
CA GLU A 315 0.01 -17.26 9.79
C GLU A 315 -0.56 -16.10 8.94
N CYS A 316 0.28 -15.48 8.10
CA CYS A 316 -0.11 -14.33 7.29
C CYS A 316 -0.43 -14.74 5.85
N ARG A 317 -1.36 -14.02 5.22
CA ARG A 317 -1.74 -14.20 3.81
C ARG A 317 -0.66 -13.73 2.83
N ILE A 318 0.33 -12.99 3.33
CA ILE A 318 1.42 -12.40 2.55
C ILE A 318 2.75 -12.70 3.23
N THR A 319 3.80 -12.85 2.41
CA THR A 319 5.17 -13.04 2.90
C THR A 319 5.75 -11.73 3.38
N HIS A 320 6.43 -11.74 4.53
CA HIS A 320 7.13 -10.57 5.05
C HIS A 320 8.16 -10.90 6.14
N GLY A 321 9.15 -10.02 6.32
CA GLY A 321 10.17 -10.17 7.36
C GLY A 321 9.78 -9.60 8.74
N GLU A 322 10.74 -9.68 9.65
CA GLU A 322 10.68 -9.11 11.00
C GLU A 322 10.21 -7.64 11.02
N PRO A 323 10.70 -6.74 10.14
CA PRO A 323 10.32 -5.33 10.24
C PRO A 323 8.85 -5.09 9.91
N ALA A 324 8.28 -5.82 8.95
CA ALA A 324 6.86 -5.77 8.65
C ALA A 324 6.01 -6.22 9.83
N HIS A 325 6.40 -7.32 10.48
CA HIS A 325 5.77 -7.80 11.70
C HIS A 325 5.84 -6.75 12.81
N TYR A 326 7.05 -6.27 13.14
CA TYR A 326 7.27 -5.27 14.19
C TYR A 326 6.44 -3.99 13.98
N PHE A 327 6.45 -3.42 12.77
CA PHE A 327 5.70 -2.19 12.46
C PHE A 327 4.21 -2.44 12.18
N SER A 328 3.75 -3.69 12.25
CA SER A 328 2.32 -4.04 12.25
C SER A 328 1.79 -4.31 13.65
N PHE A 329 2.61 -4.13 14.69
CA PHE A 329 2.17 -4.31 16.07
C PHE A 329 1.25 -3.18 16.55
N MET A 330 0.02 -3.57 16.89
CA MET A 330 -1.04 -2.71 17.40
C MET A 330 -1.18 -2.75 18.91
N GLY A 331 -0.53 -3.70 19.61
CA GLY A 331 -0.54 -3.88 21.06
C GLY A 331 -1.91 -3.77 21.72
N ARG A 332 -1.93 -3.74 23.06
CA ARG A 332 -3.16 -3.38 23.76
C ARG A 332 -3.53 -1.92 23.49
N ARG A 333 -4.82 -1.66 23.22
CA ARG A 333 -5.39 -0.30 23.40
C ARG A 333 -5.11 0.09 24.85
N GLU A 334 -4.14 0.98 25.09
CA GLU A 334 -4.06 1.66 26.38
C GLU A 334 -5.45 2.27 26.59
N LYS A 335 -6.17 1.82 27.63
CA LYS A 335 -7.31 2.56 28.16
C LYS A 335 -6.77 3.90 28.69
N ARG A 336 -6.47 4.84 27.79
CA ARG A 336 -6.36 6.24 28.19
C ARG A 336 -7.78 6.70 28.43
N GLY A 337 -8.06 6.88 29.72
CA GLY A 337 -9.36 7.34 30.19
C GLY A 337 -9.80 8.64 29.51
N LEU A 338 -11.12 8.80 29.49
CA LEU A 338 -11.86 10.02 29.20
C LEU A 338 -11.62 10.60 27.80
N ILE A 339 -12.02 9.88 26.76
CA ILE A 339 -13.05 10.27 25.78
C ILE A 339 -13.22 9.10 24.82
N ALA A 340 -14.48 8.68 24.67
CA ALA A 340 -14.92 7.49 23.98
C ALA A 340 -14.82 7.62 22.46
N ASP A 341 -14.87 6.45 21.82
CA ASP A 341 -15.11 6.27 20.39
C ASP A 341 -16.20 7.23 19.86
N ALA A 342 -15.96 7.73 18.65
CA ALA A 342 -17.00 8.20 17.73
C ALA A 342 -16.69 7.60 16.36
#